data_AF-A0A836BG46-F1
#
_entry.id   AF-A0A836BG46-F1
#
_cell.length_a   1.000
_cell.length_b   1.000
_cell.length_c   1.000
_cell.angle_alpha   90.00
_cell.angle_beta   90.00
_cell.angle_gamma   90.00
#
_symmetry.space_group_name_H-M   'P 1'
#
loop_
_entity.id
_entity.type
_entity.pdbx_description
1 polymer ?
#
loop_
_entity_poly.entity_id
_entity_poly.type
_entity_poly.pdbx_seq_one_letter_code
_entity_poly.pdbx_strand_id
1 'polypeptide(L)'
;MEFKEGLTFDDVLLVPKYSDITSRTQTDLSTKLSRNISLNIPFLSANMDTVTESNMAVTMAREGGIGIIHRFLTIEEEVKEVLKVKRAGSVMIENPYSIGPDQTVNDAIKYADEQGVSGLLVT
;
A
#
# COMPACT_ATOMS: atom_id res chain seq x y z
N MET A 1 -46.51 3.63 5.01
CA MET A 1 -45.17 3.02 5.00
C MET A 1 -44.27 4.01 5.70
N GLU A 2 -43.71 3.66 6.85
CA GLU A 2 -42.88 4.57 7.64
C GLU A 2 -41.41 4.26 7.31
N PHE A 3 -40.68 5.25 6.81
CA PHE A 3 -39.26 5.11 6.50
C PHE A 3 -38.45 5.41 7.75
N LYS A 4 -37.39 4.62 7.98
CA LYS A 4 -36.43 4.94 9.04
C LYS A 4 -35.65 6.19 8.65
N GLU A 5 -35.53 7.10 9.60
CA GLU A 5 -34.67 8.26 9.49
C GLU A 5 -33.19 7.82 9.39
N GLY A 6 -32.45 8.44 8.48
CA GLY A 6 -31.02 8.22 8.29
C GLY A 6 -30.27 9.52 8.61
N LEU A 7 -29.13 9.39 9.30
CA LEU A 7 -28.27 10.51 9.69
C LEU A 7 -26.97 10.45 8.88
N THR A 8 -26.45 11.62 8.51
CA THR A 8 -25.10 11.81 7.94
C THR A 8 -24.12 12.33 9.00
N PHE A 9 -22.87 12.57 8.61
CA PHE A 9 -21.82 13.05 9.52
C PHE A 9 -22.15 14.41 10.14
N ASP A 10 -22.76 15.32 9.37
CA ASP A 10 -23.06 16.70 9.82
C ASP A 10 -24.28 16.78 10.76
N ASP A 11 -25.08 15.71 10.85
CA ASP A 11 -26.27 15.68 11.69
C ASP A 11 -25.95 15.38 13.16
N VAL A 12 -24.73 14.92 13.46
CA VAL A 12 -24.36 14.39 14.78
C VAL A 12 -23.02 14.91 15.27
N LEU A 13 -22.86 14.91 16.60
CA LEU A 13 -21.62 15.22 17.28
C LEU A 13 -21.30 14.14 18.31
N LEU A 14 -20.00 13.88 18.52
CA LEU A 14 -19.56 13.02 19.62
C LEU A 14 -19.69 13.77 20.94
N VAL A 15 -20.48 13.23 21.86
CA VAL A 15 -20.62 13.78 23.22
C VAL A 15 -19.36 13.45 24.03
N PRO A 16 -18.62 14.45 24.54
CA PRO A 16 -17.43 14.19 25.36
C PRO A 16 -17.78 13.38 26.62
N LYS A 17 -16.89 12.45 26.99
CA LYS A 17 -16.97 11.67 28.23
C LYS A 17 -15.64 11.74 28.96
N TYR A 18 -15.67 11.44 30.25
CA TYR A 18 -14.45 11.30 31.04
C TYR A 18 -13.49 10.27 30.40
N SER A 19 -12.21 10.61 30.37
CA SER A 19 -11.13 9.73 29.90
C SER A 19 -9.93 9.90 30.83
N ASP A 20 -9.30 8.79 31.16
CA ASP A 20 -8.04 8.69 31.89
C ASP A 20 -6.81 8.76 30.97
N ILE A 21 -7.01 8.90 29.65
CA ILE A 21 -5.94 9.07 28.68
C ILE A 21 -5.24 10.41 28.92
N THR A 22 -3.95 10.35 29.23
CA THR A 22 -3.11 11.50 29.57
C THR A 22 -2.25 11.98 28.41
N SER A 23 -2.01 11.12 27.41
CA SER A 23 -1.23 11.42 26.22
C SER A 23 -1.87 10.81 24.98
N ARG A 24 -1.75 11.49 23.84
CA ARG A 24 -2.16 11.00 22.52
C ARG A 24 -1.57 9.64 22.18
N THR A 25 -0.37 9.34 22.67
CA THR A 25 0.33 8.08 22.40
C THR A 25 -0.27 6.86 23.10
N GLN A 26 -1.21 7.05 24.03
CA GLN A 26 -1.89 5.94 24.72
C GLN A 26 -3.07 5.37 23.92
N THR A 27 -3.52 6.07 22.88
CA THR A 27 -4.61 5.61 22.01
C THR A 27 -4.06 4.66 20.95
N ASP A 28 -4.58 3.44 20.90
CA ASP A 28 -4.29 2.48 19.84
C ASP A 28 -5.20 2.75 18.63
N LEU A 29 -4.58 2.92 17.46
CA LEU A 29 -5.24 3.13 16.17
C LEU A 29 -5.28 1.86 15.32
N SER A 30 -4.74 0.75 15.83
CA SER A 30 -4.73 -0.52 15.12
C SER A 30 -6.15 -1.00 14.83
N THR A 31 -6.36 -1.57 13.66
CA THR A 31 -7.68 -2.05 13.24
C THR A 31 -7.57 -3.26 12.31
N LYS A 32 -8.68 -3.96 12.10
CA LYS A 32 -8.77 -5.09 11.18
C LYS A 32 -9.62 -4.71 9.97
N LEU A 33 -9.01 -4.71 8.79
CA LEU A 33 -9.72 -4.52 7.53
C LEU A 33 -10.48 -5.80 7.13
N SER A 34 -9.87 -6.97 7.38
CA SER A 34 -10.48 -8.27 7.10
C SER A 34 -10.05 -9.30 8.15
N ARG A 35 -10.51 -10.55 8.02
CA ARG A 35 -10.11 -11.66 8.90
C ARG A 35 -8.59 -11.82 9.00
N ASN A 36 -7.87 -11.54 7.91
CA ASN A 36 -6.44 -11.81 7.77
C ASN A 36 -5.59 -10.54 7.57
N ILE A 37 -6.20 -9.35 7.58
CA ILE A 37 -5.50 -8.08 7.31
C ILE A 37 -5.71 -7.13 8.49
N SER A 38 -4.61 -6.84 9.19
CA SER A 38 -4.56 -5.83 10.25
C SER A 38 -3.77 -4.62 9.77
N LEU A 39 -4.18 -3.43 10.19
CA LEU A 39 -3.57 -2.14 9.87
C LEU A 39 -3.15 -1.47 11.18
N ASN A 40 -2.11 -0.63 11.13
CA ASN A 40 -1.66 0.15 12.28
C ASN A 40 -2.47 1.44 12.45
N ILE A 41 -3.10 1.91 11.38
CA ILE A 41 -4.02 3.06 11.36
C ILE A 41 -5.27 2.71 10.54
N PRO A 42 -6.45 3.30 10.84
CA PRO A 42 -7.70 2.98 10.17
C PRO A 42 -7.87 3.75 8.84
N PHE A 43 -6.82 3.82 8.04
CA PHE A 43 -6.80 4.53 6.77
C PHE A 43 -6.53 3.59 5.60
N LEU A 44 -7.33 3.77 4.54
CA LEU A 44 -7.15 3.13 3.25
C LEU A 44 -7.37 4.14 2.12
N SER A 45 -6.63 4.02 1.02
CA SER A 45 -6.81 4.88 -0.14
C SER A 45 -7.86 4.31 -1.10
N ALA A 46 -8.63 5.20 -1.74
CA ALA A 46 -9.68 4.80 -2.68
C ALA A 46 -9.09 4.15 -3.94
N ASN A 47 -9.79 3.15 -4.48
CA ASN A 47 -9.39 2.39 -5.67
C ASN A 47 -9.69 3.12 -6.99
N MET A 48 -9.24 4.38 -7.07
CA MET A 48 -9.43 5.26 -8.22
C MET A 48 -8.10 5.48 -8.95
N ASP A 49 -8.15 5.59 -10.28
CA ASP A 49 -7.00 5.85 -11.16
C ASP A 49 -6.23 7.12 -10.77
N THR A 50 -6.96 8.16 -10.39
CA THR A 50 -6.41 9.45 -9.96
C THR A 50 -5.90 9.45 -8.51
N VAL A 51 -6.08 8.35 -7.78
CA VAL A 51 -5.77 8.28 -6.34
C VAL A 51 -4.70 7.23 -6.04
N THR A 52 -4.86 6.00 -6.52
CA THR A 52 -4.04 4.88 -6.03
C THR A 52 -3.44 4.01 -7.14
N GLU A 53 -2.18 4.28 -7.44
CA GLU A 53 -1.23 3.35 -8.09
C GLU A 53 -0.15 2.91 -7.08
N SER A 54 0.91 2.22 -7.54
CA SER A 54 1.98 1.68 -6.69
C SER A 54 2.60 2.71 -5.75
N ASN A 55 2.84 3.94 -6.21
CA ASN A 55 3.43 5.00 -5.38
C ASN A 55 2.58 5.34 -4.14
N MET A 56 1.27 5.51 -4.32
CA MET A 56 0.34 5.77 -3.22
C MET A 56 0.24 4.54 -2.31
N ALA A 57 0.11 3.34 -2.90
CA ALA A 57 -0.02 2.12 -2.12
C ALA A 57 1.22 1.82 -1.24
N VAL A 58 2.43 2.06 -1.76
CA VAL A 58 3.68 1.97 -0.98
C VAL A 58 3.68 2.99 0.16
N THR A 59 3.27 4.23 -0.11
CA THR A 59 3.23 5.30 0.89
C THR A 59 2.24 4.98 2.00
N MET A 60 1.02 4.59 1.65
CA MET A 60 -0.01 4.16 2.61
C MET A 60 0.50 3.02 3.50
N ALA A 61 1.15 2.01 2.91
CA ALA A 61 1.71 0.90 3.67
C ALA A 61 2.82 1.33 4.64
N ARG A 62 3.69 2.27 4.25
CA ARG A 62 4.76 2.82 5.12
C ARG A 62 4.20 3.59 6.30
N GLU A 63 3.11 4.33 6.11
CA GLU A 63 2.39 5.04 7.18
C GLU A 63 1.55 4.08 8.05
N GLY A 64 1.45 2.80 7.69
CA GLY A 64 0.73 1.78 8.46
C GLY A 64 -0.72 1.54 8.04
N GLY A 65 -1.17 2.16 6.95
CA GLY A 65 -2.45 1.91 6.29
C GLY A 65 -2.32 0.92 5.13
N ILE A 66 -3.23 1.01 4.15
CA ILE A 66 -3.23 0.17 2.94
C ILE A 66 -3.71 0.95 1.72
N GLY A 67 -3.09 0.71 0.56
CA GLY A 67 -3.59 1.22 -0.71
C GLY A 67 -4.29 0.15 -1.54
N ILE A 68 -5.41 0.50 -2.16
CA ILE A 68 -6.14 -0.38 -3.08
C ILE A 68 -5.89 0.11 -4.51
N ILE A 69 -5.17 -0.69 -5.31
CA ILE A 69 -4.90 -0.36 -6.71
C ILE A 69 -6.22 -0.39 -7.50
N HIS A 70 -6.42 0.61 -8.36
CA HIS A 70 -7.60 0.71 -9.21
C HIS A 70 -7.59 -0.32 -10.36
N ARG A 71 -8.74 -0.51 -11.00
CA ARG A 71 -8.94 -1.53 -12.06
C ARG A 71 -9.02 -0.95 -13.48
N PHE A 72 -8.59 0.30 -13.66
CA PHE A 72 -8.58 0.96 -14.97
C PHE A 72 -7.23 0.74 -15.66
N LEU A 73 -6.79 -0.52 -15.66
CA LEU A 73 -5.53 -1.03 -16.18
C LEU A 73 -5.83 -2.36 -16.88
N THR A 74 -4.97 -2.78 -17.80
CA THR A 74 -4.93 -4.19 -18.20
C THR A 74 -4.52 -5.07 -17.02
N ILE A 75 -4.82 -6.37 -17.09
CA ILE A 75 -4.45 -7.32 -16.03
C ILE A 75 -2.92 -7.31 -15.83
N GLU A 76 -2.17 -7.25 -16.92
CA GLU A 76 -0.72 -7.22 -16.93
C GLU A 76 -0.16 -5.97 -16.24
N GLU A 77 -0.80 -4.82 -16.45
CA GLU A 77 -0.42 -3.55 -15.82
C GLU A 77 -0.77 -3.55 -14.32
N GLU A 78 -1.96 -4.00 -13.94
CA GLU A 78 -2.36 -4.12 -12.53
C GLU A 78 -1.40 -5.04 -11.75
N VAL A 79 -1.03 -6.17 -12.35
CA VAL A 79 -0.04 -7.09 -11.77
C VAL A 79 1.32 -6.41 -11.60
N LYS A 80 1.77 -5.60 -12.57
CA LYS A 80 3.03 -4.83 -12.44
C LYS A 80 2.96 -3.84 -11.29
N GLU A 81 1.85 -3.12 -11.12
CA GLU A 81 1.65 -2.19 -10.01
C GLU A 81 1.71 -2.91 -8.66
N VAL A 82 1.04 -4.06 -8.53
CA VAL A 82 1.09 -4.89 -7.31
C VAL A 82 2.52 -5.37 -7.04
N LEU A 83 3.24 -5.84 -8.05
CA LEU A 83 4.63 -6.30 -7.91
C LEU A 83 5.57 -5.21 -7.42
N LYS A 84 5.43 -3.97 -7.94
CA LYS A 84 6.19 -2.80 -7.45
C LYS A 84 5.96 -2.60 -5.95
N VAL A 85 4.70 -2.64 -5.50
CA VAL A 85 4.36 -2.48 -4.07
C VAL A 85 4.98 -3.58 -3.21
N LYS A 86 4.88 -4.84 -3.65
CA LYS A 86 5.42 -5.98 -2.90
C LYS A 86 6.95 -5.95 -2.82
N ARG A 87 7.65 -5.46 -3.85
CA ARG A 87 9.12 -5.34 -3.86
C ARG A 87 9.63 -4.16 -3.02
N ALA A 88 8.86 -3.08 -2.86
CA ALA A 88 9.29 -1.84 -2.21
C ALA A 88 9.61 -1.96 -0.69
N GLY A 89 9.15 -3.02 -0.03
CA GLY A 89 9.36 -3.26 1.41
C GLY A 89 9.92 -4.64 1.76
N SER A 90 10.30 -5.45 0.77
CA SER A 90 10.77 -6.82 1.01
C SER A 90 12.24 -6.84 1.44
N VAL A 91 12.49 -7.35 2.66
CA VAL A 91 13.84 -7.64 3.17
C VAL A 91 14.45 -8.86 2.44
N MET A 92 13.61 -9.80 2.01
CA MET A 92 14.00 -10.98 1.22
C MET A 92 13.25 -10.96 -0.12
N ILE A 93 14.00 -10.98 -1.22
CA ILE A 93 13.45 -10.95 -2.58
C ILE A 93 13.47 -12.38 -3.12
N GLU A 94 12.30 -13.03 -3.22
CA GLU A 94 12.19 -14.43 -3.70
C GLU A 94 12.67 -14.62 -5.14
N ASN A 95 12.46 -13.62 -6.00
CA ASN A 95 12.89 -13.60 -7.40
C ASN A 95 13.76 -12.38 -7.66
N PRO A 96 15.05 -12.43 -7.27
CA PRO A 96 15.98 -11.33 -7.50
C PRO A 96 16.20 -11.13 -9.00
N TYR A 97 16.47 -9.90 -9.39
CA TYR A 97 16.85 -9.61 -10.76
C TYR A 97 18.28 -10.11 -10.98
N SER A 98 18.47 -10.98 -11.98
CA SER A 98 19.74 -11.59 -12.29
C SER A 98 20.13 -11.41 -13.76
N ILE A 99 21.43 -11.57 -14.03
CA ILE A 99 22.03 -11.52 -15.36
C ILE A 99 22.99 -12.71 -15.51
N GLY A 100 23.07 -13.27 -16.72
CA GLY A 100 24.00 -14.35 -17.05
C GLY A 100 25.45 -13.86 -17.13
N PRO A 101 26.45 -14.75 -16.96
CA PRO A 101 27.86 -14.37 -16.94
C PRO A 101 28.38 -13.93 -18.31
N ASP A 102 27.69 -14.33 -19.38
CA ASP A 102 28.05 -14.04 -20.77
C ASP A 102 27.48 -12.71 -21.27
N GLN A 103 26.64 -12.04 -20.48
CA GLN A 103 26.02 -10.76 -20.85
C GLN A 103 26.96 -9.59 -20.58
N THR A 104 26.83 -8.53 -21.37
CA THR A 104 27.73 -7.37 -21.25
C THR A 104 27.35 -6.50 -20.06
N VAL A 105 28.32 -5.72 -19.58
CA VAL A 105 28.07 -4.69 -18.56
C VAL A 105 27.01 -3.70 -19.02
N ASN A 106 26.94 -3.42 -20.32
CA ASN A 106 25.93 -2.52 -20.88
C ASN A 106 24.50 -3.11 -20.76
N ASP A 107 24.37 -4.42 -20.96
CA ASP A 107 23.09 -5.12 -20.76
C ASP A 107 22.66 -5.08 -19.29
N ALA A 108 23.63 -5.23 -18.37
CA ALA A 108 23.39 -5.12 -16.94
C ALA A 108 22.91 -3.72 -16.53
N ILE A 109 23.58 -2.67 -17.00
CA ILE A 109 23.18 -1.28 -16.70
C ILE A 109 21.78 -1.01 -17.23
N LYS A 110 21.51 -1.37 -18.50
CA LYS A 110 20.20 -1.16 -19.11
C LYS A 110 19.09 -1.89 -18.34
N TYR A 111 19.31 -3.14 -17.96
CA TYR A 111 18.32 -3.91 -17.21
C TYR A 111 18.09 -3.36 -15.80
N ALA A 112 19.16 -2.95 -15.13
CA ALA A 112 19.09 -2.32 -13.81
C ALA A 112 18.27 -1.01 -13.85
N ASP A 113 18.50 -0.17 -14.86
CA ASP A 113 17.76 1.08 -15.08
C ASP A 113 16.27 0.82 -15.39
N GLU A 114 15.97 -0.15 -16.26
CA GLU A 114 14.59 -0.54 -16.59
C GLU A 114 13.80 -1.04 -15.37
N GLN A 115 14.46 -1.75 -14.45
CA GLN A 115 13.84 -2.26 -13.22
C GLN A 115 13.92 -1.27 -12.04
N GLY A 116 14.65 -0.15 -12.19
CA GLY A 116 14.85 0.84 -11.13
C GLY A 116 15.65 0.30 -9.94
N VAL A 117 16.61 -0.59 -10.17
CA VAL A 117 17.45 -1.20 -9.14
C VAL A 117 18.92 -0.86 -9.33
N SER A 118 19.69 -0.84 -8.24
CA SER A 118 21.13 -0.51 -8.29
C SER A 118 22.04 -1.74 -8.35
N GLY A 119 21.48 -2.96 -8.35
CA GLY A 119 22.24 -4.19 -8.27
C GLY A 119 21.50 -5.37 -8.89
N LEU A 120 22.27 -6.22 -9.56
CA LEU A 120 21.81 -7.46 -10.17
C LEU A 120 22.65 -8.62 -9.63
N LEU A 121 22.02 -9.78 -9.47
CA LEU A 121 22.75 -11.01 -9.21
C LEU A 121 23.38 -11.53 -10.50
N VAL A 122 24.61 -12.03 -10.40
CA VAL A 122 25.24 -12.76 -11.51
C VAL A 122 25.02 -14.25 -11.23
N THR A 123 24.38 -14.95 -12.17
CA THR A 123 24.08 -16.38 -12.09
C THR A 123 24.65 -17.13 -13.27
#